data_AF-A0A7V3X5Y3-F1
#
_entry.id   AF-A0A7V3X5Y3-F1
#
_cell.length_a   1.000
_cell.length_b   1.000
_cell.length_c   1.000
_cell.angle_alpha   90.00
_cell.angle_beta   90.00
_cell.angle_gamma   90.00
#
_symmetry.space_group_name_H-M   'P 1'
#
loop_
_entity.id
_entity.type
_entity.pdbx_description
1 polymer ?
#
loop_
_entity_poly.entity_id
_entity_poly.type
_entity_poly.pdbx_seq_one_letter_code
_entity_poly.pdbx_strand_id
1 'polypeptide(L)'
;MLFGLDGVEIGLIIVFMCLFAGILSGFPVAFAIGGAGIISFTIIAALDSSGILIHQAIDTGSDGFQALVNSGVNADTISAFRYPDLPRIAGPVFERGWEVALDRNISFIVNRMNERVLAGASIETLLAVLMFVLMGITLERSKIANDLLTTMARVFGPLPGGLAVSVVVVGAFLAASTGIVGATVVTMGLLSLPTMLKNNYSPEIATGVIAASGTLG
;
A
#
# COMPACT_ATOMS: atom_id res chain seq x y z
N MET A 1 -0.26 4.93 27.18
CA MET A 1 -0.29 3.64 26.46
C MET A 1 -1.72 3.12 26.49
N LEU A 2 -2.39 3.11 25.33
CA LEU A 2 -3.69 2.46 25.20
C LEU A 2 -3.43 1.00 24.80
N PHE A 3 -3.97 0.03 25.55
CA PHE A 3 -3.83 -1.41 25.23
C PHE A 3 -2.39 -1.94 25.09
N GLY A 4 -1.38 -1.24 25.64
CA GLY A 4 0.03 -1.62 25.52
C GLY A 4 0.69 -1.25 24.19
N LEU A 5 -0.03 -0.56 23.30
CA LEU A 5 0.48 -0.08 22.01
C LEU A 5 0.95 1.38 22.12
N ASP A 6 1.96 1.71 21.33
CA ASP A 6 2.47 3.06 21.18
C ASP A 6 1.54 3.93 20.31
N GLY A 7 1.56 5.25 20.50
CA GLY A 7 0.74 6.16 19.71
C GLY A 7 0.94 5.97 18.20
N VAL A 8 2.18 5.77 17.76
CA VAL A 8 2.51 5.55 16.34
C VAL A 8 1.86 4.26 15.80
N GLU A 9 1.86 3.19 16.58
CA GLU A 9 1.26 1.90 16.20
C GLU A 9 -0.26 2.01 16.09
N ILE A 10 -0.89 2.72 17.03
CA ILE A 10 -2.33 3.01 17.00
C ILE A 10 -2.67 3.85 15.76
N GLY A 11 -1.83 4.84 15.42
CA GLY A 11 -1.98 5.62 14.19
C GLY A 11 -1.94 4.76 12.92
N LEU A 12 -0.98 3.84 12.83
CA LEU A 12 -0.87 2.89 11.71
C LEU A 12 -2.11 2.00 11.59
N ILE A 13 -2.64 1.50 12.71
CA ILE A 13 -3.86 0.69 12.72
C ILE A 13 -5.06 1.50 12.23
N ILE A 14 -5.21 2.76 12.65
CA ILE A 14 -6.28 3.65 12.19
C ILE A 14 -6.21 3.86 10.68
N VAL A 15 -5.02 4.19 10.15
CA VAL A 15 -4.80 4.35 8.70
C VAL A 15 -5.18 3.09 7.95
N PHE A 16 -4.70 1.93 8.40
CA PHE A 16 -5.01 0.64 7.79
C PHE A 16 -6.52 0.36 7.79
N MET A 17 -7.19 0.53 8.93
CA MET A 17 -8.62 0.26 9.05
C MET A 17 -9.46 1.20 8.19
N CYS A 18 -9.12 2.50 8.13
CA CYS A 18 -9.79 3.46 7.26
C CYS A 18 -9.61 3.12 5.78
N LEU A 19 -8.39 2.76 5.37
CA LEU A 19 -8.10 2.38 3.99
C LEU A 19 -8.81 1.08 3.62
N PHE A 20 -8.71 0.06 4.47
CA PHE A 20 -9.34 -1.23 4.25
C PHE A 20 -10.86 -1.12 4.18
N ALA A 21 -11.49 -0.35 5.07
CA ALA A 21 -12.93 -0.08 5.01
C ALA A 21 -13.31 0.67 3.73
N GLY A 22 -12.50 1.63 3.29
CA GLY A 22 -12.69 2.34 2.02
C GLY A 22 -12.69 1.39 0.82
N ILE A 23 -11.73 0.46 0.77
CA ILE A 23 -11.65 -0.56 -0.28
C ILE A 23 -12.84 -1.54 -0.19
N LEU A 24 -13.20 -2.00 1.01
CA LEU A 24 -14.30 -2.97 1.20
C LEU A 24 -15.69 -2.39 0.86
N SER A 25 -15.83 -1.06 0.93
CA SER A 25 -17.07 -0.37 0.58
C SER A 25 -17.42 -0.40 -0.92
N GLY A 26 -16.53 -0.95 -1.77
CA GLY A 26 -16.71 -1.00 -3.22
C GLY A 26 -16.47 0.35 -3.91
N PHE A 27 -15.96 1.36 -3.18
CA PHE A 27 -15.55 2.63 -3.74
C PHE A 27 -14.25 2.47 -4.55
N PRO A 28 -14.07 3.16 -5.70
CA PRO A 28 -12.84 3.03 -6.46
C PRO A 28 -11.61 3.39 -5.62
N VAL A 29 -10.59 2.52 -5.65
CA VAL A 29 -9.40 2.59 -4.78
C VAL A 29 -8.71 3.95 -4.83
N ALA A 30 -8.65 4.57 -6.02
CA ALA A 30 -8.07 5.90 -6.22
C ALA A 30 -8.72 6.99 -5.33
N PHE A 31 -10.02 6.90 -5.09
CA PHE A 31 -10.75 7.81 -4.19
C PHE A 31 -10.70 7.33 -2.74
N ALA A 32 -10.70 6.01 -2.52
CA ALA A 32 -10.60 5.43 -1.18
C ALA A 32 -9.31 5.84 -0.47
N ILE A 33 -8.18 5.90 -1.18
CA ILE A 33 -6.89 6.34 -0.63
C ILE A 33 -6.97 7.78 -0.11
N GLY A 34 -7.52 8.70 -0.91
CA GLY A 34 -7.67 10.11 -0.53
C GLY A 34 -8.61 10.30 0.66
N GLY A 35 -9.79 9.66 0.62
CA GLY A 35 -10.76 9.72 1.71
C GLY A 35 -10.26 9.08 3.01
N ALA A 36 -9.62 7.91 2.92
CA ALA A 36 -9.02 7.24 4.06
C ALA A 36 -7.91 8.07 4.69
N GLY A 37 -7.09 8.76 3.88
CA GLY A 37 -6.07 9.69 4.37
C GLY A 37 -6.66 10.83 5.20
N ILE A 38 -7.72 11.47 4.72
CA ILE A 38 -8.41 12.55 5.46
C ILE A 38 -9.02 12.02 6.77
N ILE A 39 -9.80 10.95 6.70
CA ILE A 39 -10.50 10.39 7.85
C ILE A 39 -9.50 9.93 8.92
N SER A 40 -8.48 9.17 8.51
CA SER A 40 -7.44 8.70 9.42
C SER A 40 -6.67 9.85 10.06
N PHE A 41 -6.28 10.87 9.30
CA PHE A 41 -5.62 12.07 9.84
C PHE A 41 -6.50 12.81 10.85
N THR A 42 -7.79 13.02 10.56
CA THR A 42 -8.71 13.68 11.51
C THR A 42 -8.85 12.88 12.81
N ILE A 43 -8.97 11.55 12.72
CA ILE A 43 -9.06 10.69 13.90
C ILE A 43 -7.76 10.77 14.71
N ILE A 44 -6.60 10.66 14.06
CA ILE A 44 -5.30 10.74 14.73
C ILE A 44 -5.08 12.11 15.38
N ALA A 45 -5.40 13.21 14.69
CA ALA A 45 -5.30 14.56 15.23
C ALA A 45 -6.23 14.80 16.43
N ALA A 46 -7.45 14.26 16.41
CA ALA A 46 -8.38 14.35 17.54
C ALA A 46 -7.90 13.53 18.76
N LEU A 47 -7.29 12.37 18.51
CA LEU A 47 -6.76 11.52 19.58
C LEU A 47 -5.41 12.03 20.13
N ASP A 48 -4.59 12.68 19.31
CA ASP A 48 -3.34 13.32 19.73
C ASP A 48 -3.65 14.58 20.57
N SER A 49 -4.58 15.44 20.13
CA SER A 49 -4.99 16.65 20.87
C SER A 49 -5.71 16.36 22.20
N SER A 50 -6.28 15.17 22.37
CA SER A 50 -6.84 14.70 23.64
C SER A 50 -5.81 14.05 24.56
N GLY A 51 -4.53 13.97 24.15
CA GLY A 51 -3.44 13.38 24.94
C GLY A 51 -3.49 11.85 25.05
N ILE A 52 -4.33 11.20 24.23
CA ILE A 52 -4.55 9.75 24.24
C ILE A 52 -3.45 9.03 23.43
N LEU A 53 -3.01 9.67 22.34
CA LEU A 53 -1.99 9.19 21.43
C LEU A 53 -0.62 9.75 21.85
N ILE A 54 0.09 9.01 22.71
CA ILE A 54 1.43 9.37 23.16
C ILE A 54 2.48 8.40 22.59
N HIS A 55 3.57 8.96 22.06
CA HIS A 55 4.74 8.26 21.59
C HIS A 55 5.80 8.16 22.69
N GLN A 56 6.37 6.98 22.93
CA GLN A 56 7.52 6.85 23.83
C GLN A 56 8.84 6.86 23.06
N ALA A 57 9.52 8.02 23.09
CA ALA A 57 10.86 8.19 22.53
C ALA A 57 11.95 7.97 23.60
N ILE A 58 13.16 7.60 23.17
CA ILE A 58 14.33 7.58 24.07
C ILE A 58 14.63 9.02 24.50
N ASP A 59 14.88 9.20 25.80
CA ASP A 59 15.34 10.47 26.34
C ASP A 59 16.78 10.76 25.93
N THR A 60 16.94 11.58 24.90
CA THR A 60 18.24 12.02 24.37
C THR A 60 18.98 12.96 25.33
N GLY A 61 18.30 13.50 26.35
CA GLY A 61 18.89 14.32 27.41
C GLY A 61 19.42 13.53 28.60
N SER A 62 19.13 12.23 28.68
CA SER A 62 19.49 11.41 29.83
C SER A 62 20.99 11.09 29.93
N ASP A 63 21.50 11.01 31.16
CA ASP A 63 22.90 10.63 31.44
C ASP A 63 23.25 9.26 30.84
N GLY A 64 22.27 8.34 30.73
CA GLY A 64 22.42 7.05 30.07
C GLY A 64 22.61 7.14 28.56
N PHE A 65 21.88 8.02 27.88
CA PHE A 65 22.06 8.27 26.45
C PHE A 65 23.42 8.92 26.17
N GLN A 66 23.79 9.93 26.96
CA GLN A 66 25.08 10.59 26.83
C GLN A 66 26.25 9.64 27.13
N ALA A 67 26.13 8.73 28.08
CA ALA A 67 27.15 7.71 28.35
C ALA A 67 27.37 6.77 27.15
N LEU A 68 26.31 6.38 26.45
CA LEU A 68 26.40 5.56 25.23
C LEU A 68 27.03 6.32 24.07
N VAL A 69 26.65 7.58 23.85
CA VAL A 69 27.27 8.43 22.82
C VAL A 69 28.75 8.67 23.12
N ASN A 70 29.10 8.94 24.38
CA ASN A 70 30.49 9.12 24.82
C ASN A 70 31.33 7.83 24.74
N SER A 71 30.69 6.65 24.77
CA SER A 71 31.35 5.35 24.55
C SER A 71 31.66 5.06 23.07
N GLY A 72 31.28 5.96 22.16
CA GLY A 72 31.55 5.84 20.72
C GLY A 72 30.42 5.20 19.91
N VAL A 73 29.23 5.01 20.50
CA VAL A 73 28.04 4.52 19.78
C VAL A 73 27.39 5.69 19.02
N ASN A 74 27.18 5.52 17.70
CA ASN A 74 26.49 6.52 16.89
C ASN A 74 25.04 6.71 17.37
N ALA A 75 24.65 7.96 17.61
CA ALA A 75 23.34 8.35 18.12
C ALA A 75 22.18 7.76 17.31
N ASP A 76 22.32 7.69 15.98
CA ASP A 76 21.29 7.16 15.07
C ASP A 76 21.03 5.65 15.22
N THR A 77 21.97 4.93 15.85
CA THR A 77 21.84 3.48 16.09
C THR A 77 21.23 3.16 17.45
N ILE A 78 21.04 4.18 18.30
CA ILE A 78 20.47 4.04 19.63
C ILE A 78 18.95 4.05 19.49
N SER A 79 18.34 2.87 19.57
CA SER A 79 16.89 2.69 19.45
C SER A 79 16.31 1.99 20.67
N ALA A 80 15.01 2.20 20.90
CA ALA A 80 14.29 1.62 22.04
C ALA A 80 14.33 0.08 22.06
N PHE A 81 14.59 -0.55 20.92
CA PHE A 81 14.74 -1.99 20.76
C PHE A 81 16.16 -2.48 21.03
N ARG A 82 17.18 -1.68 20.71
CA ARG A 82 18.59 -2.07 20.85
C ARG A 82 19.12 -1.81 22.27
N TYR A 83 18.59 -0.79 22.92
CA TYR A 83 18.94 -0.40 24.30
C TYR A 83 17.65 -0.18 25.11
N PRO A 84 17.02 -1.26 25.58
CA PRO A 84 15.73 -1.19 26.25
C PRO A 84 15.78 -0.49 27.61
N ASP A 85 16.95 -0.46 28.25
CA ASP A 85 17.17 0.08 29.60
C ASP A 85 17.31 1.61 29.65
N LEU A 86 17.33 2.28 28.49
CA LEU A 86 17.41 3.74 28.43
C LEU A 86 16.10 4.40 28.90
N PRO A 87 16.16 5.52 29.65
CA PRO A 87 14.98 6.28 30.02
C PRO A 87 14.19 6.72 28.78
N ARG A 88 12.86 6.62 28.85
CA ARG A 88 11.94 7.01 27.77
C ARG A 88 11.08 8.19 28.20
N ILE A 89 10.91 9.15 27.31
CA ILE A 89 10.01 10.28 27.47
C ILE A 89 8.74 10.07 26.63
N ALA A 90 7.59 10.34 27.23
CA ALA A 90 6.32 10.34 26.52
C ALA A 90 6.13 11.71 25.85
N GLY A 91 6.10 11.74 24.51
CA GLY A 91 5.80 12.91 23.70
C GLY A 91 4.50 12.75 22.91
N PRO A 92 3.89 13.84 22.42
CA PRO A 92 2.80 13.76 21.45
C PRO A 92 3.29 13.14 20.13
N VAL A 93 2.39 12.50 19.37
CA VAL A 93 2.74 11.96 18.03
C VAL A 93 3.02 13.10 17.06
N PHE A 94 2.33 14.23 17.19
CA PHE A 94 2.67 15.45 16.47
C PHE A 94 3.48 16.40 17.36
N GLU A 95 4.81 16.28 17.31
CA GLU A 95 5.75 17.11 18.10
C GLU A 95 5.50 18.64 17.97
N ARG A 96 5.03 19.08 16.81
CA ARG A 96 4.78 20.50 16.48
C ARG A 96 3.28 20.84 16.35
N GLY A 97 2.40 19.96 16.81
CA GLY A 97 0.95 20.09 16.66
C GLY A 97 0.44 19.57 15.30
N TRP A 98 -0.86 19.24 15.27
CA TRP A 98 -1.52 18.70 14.08
C TRP A 98 -1.70 19.78 12.99
N GLU A 99 -1.74 21.06 13.37
CA GLU A 99 -1.85 22.20 12.45
C GLU A 99 -0.63 22.27 11.54
N VAL A 100 0.57 22.16 12.11
CA VAL A 100 1.83 22.17 11.34
C VAL A 100 1.94 20.95 10.44
N ALA A 101 1.47 19.79 10.91
CA ALA A 101 1.42 18.57 10.10
C ALA A 101 0.45 18.73 8.91
N LEU A 102 -0.72 19.35 9.13
CA LEU A 102 -1.69 19.63 8.08
C LEU A 102 -1.13 20.62 7.06
N ASP A 103 -0.57 21.74 7.51
CA ASP A 103 0.02 22.77 6.66
C ASP A 103 1.14 22.22 5.78
N ARG A 104 2.01 21.35 6.33
CA ARG A 104 3.07 20.70 5.56
C ARG A 104 2.51 19.81 4.45
N ASN A 105 1.46 19.05 4.74
CA ASN A 105 0.83 18.16 3.76
C ASN A 105 0.07 18.96 2.69
N ILE A 106 -0.71 19.97 3.08
CA ILE A 106 -1.43 20.82 2.13
C ILE A 106 -0.45 21.58 1.25
N SER A 107 0.60 22.17 1.83
CA SER A 107 1.63 22.90 1.06
C SER A 107 2.32 21.98 0.06
N PHE A 108 2.62 20.74 0.44
CA PHE A 108 3.18 19.74 -0.47
C PHE A 108 2.23 19.46 -1.64
N ILE A 109 0.94 19.21 -1.36
CA ILE A 109 -0.07 18.93 -2.39
C ILE A 109 -0.23 20.13 -3.33
N VAL A 110 -0.37 21.33 -2.78
CA VAL A 110 -0.54 22.58 -3.55
C VAL A 110 0.68 22.83 -4.43
N ASN A 111 1.90 22.67 -3.91
CA ASN A 111 3.12 22.79 -4.70
C ASN A 111 3.16 21.76 -5.83
N ARG A 112 2.82 20.49 -5.54
CA ARG A 112 2.72 19.41 -6.55
C ARG A 112 1.65 19.69 -7.61
N MET A 113 0.51 20.27 -7.22
CA MET A 113 -0.54 20.66 -8.17
C MET A 113 -0.07 21.81 -9.05
N ASN A 114 0.59 22.81 -8.47
CA ASN A 114 1.10 23.96 -9.19
C ASN A 114 2.15 23.53 -10.24
N GLU A 115 3.05 22.62 -9.87
CA GLU A 115 4.01 21.99 -10.80
C GLU A 115 3.29 21.29 -11.95
N ARG A 116 2.24 20.50 -11.67
CA ARG A 116 1.48 19.76 -12.71
C ARG A 116 0.68 20.69 -13.64
N VAL A 117 0.09 21.76 -13.11
CA VAL A 117 -0.73 22.70 -13.88
C VAL A 117 0.12 23.62 -14.76
N LEU A 118 1.27 24.09 -14.25
CA LEU A 118 2.16 25.00 -14.99
C LEU A 118 3.12 24.27 -15.94
N ALA A 119 3.54 23.03 -15.65
CA ALA A 119 4.56 22.33 -16.43
C ALA A 119 4.04 21.27 -17.42
N GLY A 120 2.72 21.03 -17.51
CA GLY A 120 2.14 20.01 -18.39
C GLY A 120 2.32 18.57 -17.88
N ALA A 121 2.22 17.57 -18.76
CA ALA A 121 2.41 16.17 -18.37
C ALA A 121 3.85 15.96 -17.86
N SER A 122 3.98 15.83 -16.54
CA SER A 122 5.25 15.63 -15.85
C SER A 122 5.99 14.40 -16.39
N ILE A 123 7.32 14.46 -16.49
CA ILE A 123 8.17 13.31 -16.86
C ILE A 123 7.82 12.06 -16.02
N GLU A 124 7.39 12.25 -14.76
CA GLU A 124 6.90 11.19 -13.88
C GLU A 124 5.73 10.37 -14.47
N THR A 125 4.73 11.01 -15.12
CA THR A 125 3.56 10.29 -15.65
C THR A 125 3.91 9.52 -16.92
N LEU A 126 4.71 10.11 -17.81
CA LEU A 126 5.25 9.43 -18.99
C LEU A 126 6.14 8.24 -18.59
N LEU A 127 6.99 8.42 -17.58
CA LEU A 127 7.82 7.36 -17.03
C LEU A 127 6.99 6.26 -16.36
N ALA A 128 5.93 6.62 -15.63
CA ALA A 128 5.02 5.64 -15.02
C ALA A 128 4.38 4.75 -16.08
N VAL A 129 3.85 5.32 -17.18
CA VAL A 129 3.30 4.55 -18.30
C VAL A 129 4.36 3.63 -18.92
N LEU A 130 5.57 4.14 -19.13
CA LEU A 130 6.68 3.35 -19.68
C LEU A 130 7.05 2.17 -18.78
N MET A 131 7.22 2.41 -17.48
CA MET A 131 7.54 1.38 -16.49
C MET A 131 6.42 0.34 -16.39
N PHE A 132 5.17 0.76 -16.57
CA PHE A 132 4.03 -0.15 -16.58
C PHE A 132 4.03 -1.08 -17.79
N VAL A 133 4.25 -0.53 -18.98
CA VAL A 133 4.39 -1.30 -20.22
C VAL A 133 5.57 -2.26 -20.13
N LEU A 134 6.70 -1.79 -19.60
CA LEU A 134 7.89 -2.62 -19.38
C LEU A 134 7.59 -3.80 -18.45
N MET A 135 6.94 -3.56 -17.30
CA MET A 135 6.53 -4.62 -16.38
C MET A 135 5.64 -5.65 -17.06
N GLY A 136 4.65 -5.21 -17.85
CA GLY A 136 3.77 -6.10 -18.60
C GLY A 136 4.54 -7.00 -19.57
N ILE A 137 5.46 -6.42 -20.34
CA ILE A 137 6.30 -7.16 -21.29
C ILE A 137 7.26 -8.11 -20.55
N THR A 138 7.86 -7.68 -19.44
CA THR A 138 8.76 -8.53 -18.65
C THR A 138 8.00 -9.72 -18.04
N LEU A 139 6.80 -9.51 -17.51
CA LEU A 139 5.95 -10.58 -16.98
C LEU A 139 5.54 -11.57 -18.08
N GLU A 140 5.17 -11.09 -19.27
CA GLU A 140 4.88 -11.93 -20.43
C GLU A 140 6.09 -12.75 -20.88
N ARG A 141 7.25 -12.10 -21.06
CA ARG A 141 8.49 -12.73 -21.55
C ARG A 141 9.11 -13.69 -20.55
N SER A 142 8.97 -13.44 -19.25
CA SER A 142 9.50 -14.31 -18.18
C SER A 142 8.77 -15.64 -18.06
N LYS A 143 7.60 -15.80 -18.68
CA LYS A 143 6.69 -16.95 -18.55
C LYS A 143 6.20 -17.25 -17.13
N ILE A 144 6.58 -16.46 -16.13
CA ILE A 144 6.19 -16.63 -14.72
C ILE A 144 4.67 -16.70 -14.59
N ALA A 145 3.96 -15.84 -15.32
CA ALA A 145 2.50 -15.86 -15.26
C ALA A 145 1.86 -17.10 -15.89
N ASN A 146 2.45 -17.67 -16.95
CA ASN A 146 1.98 -18.93 -17.52
C ASN A 146 2.22 -20.10 -16.55
N ASP A 147 3.38 -20.12 -15.91
CA ASP A 147 3.73 -21.14 -14.90
C ASP A 147 2.83 -21.02 -13.66
N LEU A 148 2.51 -19.79 -13.25
CA LEU A 148 1.62 -19.51 -12.13
C LEU A 148 0.18 -19.92 -12.45
N LEU A 149 -0.34 -19.58 -13.64
CA LEU A 149 -1.67 -20.00 -14.09
C LEU A 149 -1.77 -21.52 -14.25
N THR A 150 -0.77 -22.19 -14.81
CA THR A 150 -0.77 -23.65 -14.94
C THR A 150 -0.62 -24.35 -13.59
N THR A 151 0.15 -23.79 -12.67
CA THR A 151 0.26 -24.31 -11.30
C THR A 151 -1.06 -24.15 -10.55
N MET A 152 -1.69 -22.98 -10.63
CA MET A 152 -3.01 -22.74 -10.04
C MET A 152 -4.08 -23.63 -10.69
N ALA A 153 -4.03 -23.84 -12.00
CA ALA A 153 -4.91 -24.76 -12.69
C ALA A 153 -4.74 -26.21 -12.24
N ARG A 154 -3.54 -26.62 -11.79
CA ARG A 154 -3.34 -27.94 -11.14
C ARG A 154 -3.93 -27.97 -9.74
N VAL A 155 -3.73 -26.91 -8.96
CA VAL A 155 -4.28 -26.77 -7.60
C VAL A 155 -5.80 -26.82 -7.62
N PHE A 156 -6.44 -26.10 -8.55
CA PHE A 156 -7.89 -26.06 -8.72
C PHE A 156 -8.41 -27.06 -9.77
N GLY A 157 -7.54 -27.90 -10.34
CA GLY A 157 -7.87 -28.87 -11.39
C GLY A 157 -8.98 -29.88 -11.06
N PRO A 158 -9.15 -30.32 -9.80
CA PRO A 158 -10.27 -31.19 -9.43
C PRO A 158 -11.66 -30.51 -9.50
N LEU A 159 -11.71 -29.17 -9.55
CA LEU A 159 -12.96 -28.43 -9.59
C LEU A 159 -13.44 -28.27 -11.05
N PRO A 160 -14.75 -28.44 -11.31
CA PRO A 160 -15.32 -28.11 -12.61
C PRO A 160 -15.11 -26.60 -12.87
N GLY A 161 -14.38 -26.26 -13.93
CA GLY A 161 -14.01 -24.87 -14.20
C GLY A 161 -12.75 -24.37 -13.48
N GLY A 162 -11.91 -25.26 -12.94
CA GLY A 162 -10.74 -24.91 -12.12
C GLY A 162 -9.78 -23.87 -12.72
N LEU A 163 -9.64 -23.85 -14.04
CA LEU A 163 -8.82 -22.83 -14.73
C LEU A 163 -9.44 -21.43 -14.64
N ALA A 164 -10.76 -21.28 -14.78
CA ALA A 164 -11.43 -20.00 -14.60
C ALA A 164 -11.35 -19.51 -13.15
N VAL A 165 -11.50 -20.40 -12.17
CA VAL A 165 -11.32 -20.07 -10.74
C VAL A 165 -9.89 -19.60 -10.48
N SER A 166 -8.90 -20.27 -11.07
CA SER A 166 -7.49 -19.87 -10.98
C SER A 166 -7.26 -18.45 -11.49
N VAL A 167 -7.85 -18.11 -12.65
CA VAL A 167 -7.75 -16.74 -13.21
C VAL A 167 -8.34 -15.71 -12.26
N VAL A 168 -9.51 -15.98 -11.68
CA VAL A 168 -10.15 -15.06 -10.71
C VAL A 168 -9.26 -14.81 -9.50
N VAL A 169 -8.75 -15.88 -8.89
CA VAL A 169 -7.90 -15.79 -7.68
C VAL A 169 -6.59 -15.05 -7.98
N VAL A 170 -5.92 -15.43 -9.07
CA VAL A 170 -4.64 -14.81 -9.46
C VAL A 170 -4.85 -13.35 -9.85
N GLY A 171 -5.91 -13.03 -10.59
CA GLY A 171 -6.23 -11.66 -10.93
C GLY A 171 -6.62 -10.83 -9.72
N ALA A 172 -7.29 -11.39 -8.71
CA ALA A 172 -7.55 -10.69 -7.45
C ALA A 172 -6.25 -10.34 -6.71
N PHE A 173 -5.29 -11.26 -6.62
CA PHE A 173 -4.00 -10.99 -5.98
C PHE A 173 -3.14 -9.98 -6.77
N LEU A 174 -3.10 -10.09 -8.09
CA LEU A 174 -2.41 -9.09 -8.91
C LEU A 174 -3.09 -7.72 -8.78
N ALA A 175 -4.42 -7.66 -8.90
CA ALA A 175 -5.17 -6.42 -8.81
C ALA A 175 -4.98 -5.73 -7.44
N ALA A 176 -4.99 -6.49 -6.34
CA ALA A 176 -4.67 -5.98 -5.01
C ALA A 176 -3.26 -5.37 -4.91
N SER A 177 -2.31 -5.84 -5.72
CA SER A 177 -0.95 -5.31 -5.76
C SER A 177 -0.79 -4.10 -6.70
N THR A 178 -1.50 -4.04 -7.83
CA THR A 178 -1.34 -2.98 -8.84
C THR A 178 -2.33 -1.82 -8.70
N GLY A 179 -3.52 -2.02 -8.11
CA GLY A 179 -4.52 -0.97 -7.87
C GLY A 179 -5.06 -0.28 -9.13
N ILE A 180 -4.88 -0.88 -10.32
CA ILE A 180 -5.24 -0.31 -11.62
C ILE A 180 -5.93 -1.37 -12.48
N VAL A 181 -7.22 -1.15 -12.76
CA VAL A 181 -8.09 -2.02 -13.56
C VAL A 181 -7.56 -2.26 -14.98
N GLY A 182 -7.30 -1.19 -15.73
CA GLY A 182 -6.99 -1.30 -17.17
C GLY A 182 -5.71 -2.10 -17.46
N ALA A 183 -4.69 -1.85 -16.64
CA ALA A 183 -3.43 -2.59 -16.64
C ALA A 183 -3.64 -4.10 -16.41
N THR A 184 -4.33 -4.44 -15.32
CA THR A 184 -4.50 -5.82 -14.87
C THR A 184 -5.32 -6.63 -15.87
N VAL A 185 -6.38 -6.05 -16.44
CA VAL A 185 -7.20 -6.68 -17.49
C VAL A 185 -6.37 -6.96 -18.75
N VAL A 186 -5.55 -6.02 -19.21
CA VAL A 186 -4.72 -6.21 -20.40
C VAL A 186 -3.68 -7.31 -20.17
N THR A 187 -2.99 -7.27 -19.03
CA THR A 187 -2.00 -8.29 -18.66
C THR A 187 -2.66 -9.67 -18.55
N MET A 188 -3.79 -9.79 -17.86
CA MET A 188 -4.53 -11.06 -17.76
C MET A 188 -5.10 -11.52 -19.09
N GLY A 189 -5.50 -10.61 -19.98
CA GLY A 189 -5.93 -10.92 -21.34
C GLY A 189 -4.81 -11.57 -22.15
N LEU A 190 -3.62 -10.95 -22.16
CA LEU A 190 -2.48 -11.46 -22.92
C LEU A 190 -1.98 -12.82 -22.38
N LEU A 191 -2.06 -13.04 -21.07
CA LEU A 191 -1.52 -14.23 -20.41
C LEU A 191 -2.53 -15.38 -20.33
N SER A 192 -3.77 -15.09 -19.97
CA SER A 192 -4.78 -16.10 -19.59
C SER A 192 -5.65 -16.53 -20.76
N LEU A 193 -6.01 -15.59 -21.65
CA LEU A 193 -6.87 -15.87 -22.80
C LEU A 193 -6.34 -17.01 -23.70
N PRO A 194 -5.06 -17.01 -24.15
CA PRO A 194 -4.56 -18.10 -24.99
C PRO A 194 -4.58 -19.45 -24.28
N THR A 195 -4.35 -19.47 -22.96
CA THR A 195 -4.35 -20.69 -22.15
C THR A 195 -5.78 -21.22 -21.92
N MET A 196 -6.76 -20.35 -21.69
CA MET A 196 -8.18 -20.72 -21.57
C MET A 196 -8.75 -21.28 -22.87
N LEU A 197 -8.45 -20.65 -24.02
CA LEU A 197 -8.90 -21.13 -25.33
C LEU A 197 -8.30 -22.51 -25.67
N LYS A 198 -7.02 -22.75 -25.34
CA LYS A 198 -6.38 -24.08 -25.49
C LYS A 198 -7.03 -25.16 -24.64
N ASN A 199 -7.68 -24.80 -23.53
CA ASN A 199 -8.41 -25.71 -22.66
C ASN A 199 -9.92 -25.77 -23.01
N ASN A 200 -10.31 -25.38 -24.23
CA ASN A 200 -11.69 -25.44 -24.74
C ASN A 200 -12.71 -24.59 -23.95
N TYR A 201 -12.27 -23.52 -23.28
CA TYR A 201 -13.22 -22.53 -22.77
C TYR A 201 -13.81 -21.73 -23.93
N SER A 202 -15.10 -21.39 -23.82
CA SER A 202 -15.73 -20.51 -24.79
C SER A 202 -15.10 -19.11 -24.72
N PRO A 203 -14.96 -18.38 -25.84
CA PRO A 203 -14.42 -17.03 -25.84
C PRO A 203 -15.21 -16.08 -24.91
N GLU A 204 -16.52 -16.26 -24.80
CA GLU A 204 -17.38 -15.44 -23.94
C GLU A 204 -17.06 -15.66 -22.45
N ILE A 205 -16.90 -16.92 -22.03
CA ILE A 205 -16.53 -17.22 -20.64
C ILE A 205 -15.10 -16.77 -20.35
N ALA A 206 -14.16 -17.03 -21.27
CA ALA A 206 -12.76 -16.65 -21.06
C ALA A 206 -12.60 -15.13 -20.92
N THR A 207 -13.19 -14.36 -21.85
CA THR A 207 -13.13 -12.89 -21.81
C THR A 207 -13.91 -12.31 -20.64
N GLY A 208 -15.10 -12.86 -20.33
CA GLY A 208 -15.90 -12.43 -19.19
C GLY A 208 -15.21 -12.65 -17.85
N VAL A 209 -14.59 -13.82 -17.64
CA VAL A 209 -13.83 -14.14 -16.43
C VAL A 209 -12.60 -13.25 -16.29
N ILE A 210 -11.86 -13.03 -17.38
CA ILE A 210 -10.68 -12.16 -17.38
C ILE A 210 -11.06 -10.71 -17.08
N ALA A 211 -12.12 -10.20 -17.71
CA ALA A 211 -12.59 -8.84 -17.50
C ALA A 211 -13.08 -8.64 -16.06
N ALA A 212 -13.91 -9.56 -15.55
CA ALA A 212 -14.41 -9.51 -14.18
C ALA A 212 -13.27 -9.62 -13.16
N SER A 213 -12.31 -10.52 -13.38
CA SER A 213 -11.16 -10.70 -12.51
C SER A 213 -10.24 -9.48 -12.48
N GLY A 214 -9.94 -8.89 -13.64
CA GLY A 214 -9.08 -7.71 -13.71
C GLY A 214 -9.72 -6.43 -13.14
N THR A 215 -11.05 -6.40 -12.94
CA THR A 215 -11.78 -5.31 -12.27
C THR A 215 -11.88 -5.46 -10.75
N LEU A 216 -11.29 -6.51 -10.15
CA LEU A 216 -11.35 -6.75 -8.70
C LEU A 216 -10.40 -5.84 -7.87
N GLY A 217 -9.54 -5.04 -8.50
CA GLY A 217 -8.67 -4.10 -7.80
C GLY A 217 -8.51 -2.78 -8.52
#